data_AF-A0AAX4KNH1-F1
#
_entry.id   AF-A0AAX4KNH1-F1
#
_cell.length_a   1.000
_cell.length_b   1.000
_cell.length_c   1.000
_cell.angle_alpha   90.00
_cell.angle_beta   90.00
_cell.angle_gamma   90.00
#
_symmetry.space_group_name_H-M   'P 1'
#
loop_
_entity.id
_entity.type
_entity.pdbx_description
1 polymer ?
#
loop_
_entity_poly.entity_id
_entity_poly.type
_entity_poly.pdbx_seq_one_letter_code
_entity_poly.pdbx_strand_id
1 'polypeptide(L)'
;MLSRLAVLISALALLSSAQAAQTFVGCVLQATVALTADYATRTSSQNACNTRCLAQQATNPSIQYSYFVAGTVLGNNCYCDATGSYVAASAYILPSGDTTTDCSALGLGLNLGLLATATDLSTTFAFQGCTNTLTGVVINLAQGTILGGAIVQDPQACFARCAGNLNAYFIPIVPSVTAILPTYGCVCDPSGPGALGACGLLTFFKYTHSASASQQAQARKRDQLALNAKAETERRRCFCPGRMTSCLIPGVEDSWECVDPQSDLESCGGCTHGEYTSDGPTNSTATGTDCTNMPGVLMGGSTCTNGKCVAFACKRKWTLQNGKCIRGLSK
;
A
#
# COMPACT_ATOMS: atom_id res chain seq x y z
N MET A 1 34.14 6.24 19.58
CA MET A 1 33.55 5.05 18.90
C MET A 1 32.21 4.58 19.45
N LEU A 2 31.73 5.05 20.61
CA LEU A 2 30.44 4.62 21.19
C LEU A 2 29.16 5.29 20.62
N SER A 3 29.29 6.34 19.80
CA SER A 3 28.13 7.10 19.30
C SER A 3 27.43 6.48 18.07
N ARG A 4 28.11 5.60 17.32
CA ARG A 4 27.53 4.97 16.12
C ARG A 4 26.70 3.71 16.40
N LEU A 5 26.83 3.12 17.59
CA LEU A 5 26.06 1.91 17.97
C LEU A 5 24.63 2.24 18.43
N ALA A 6 24.40 3.43 18.98
CA ALA A 6 23.09 3.83 19.48
C ALA A 6 22.07 4.15 18.37
N VAL A 7 22.52 4.45 17.15
CA VAL A 7 21.63 4.80 16.03
C VAL A 7 21.07 3.54 15.34
N LEU A 8 21.73 2.39 15.44
CA LEU A 8 21.26 1.13 14.84
C LEU A 8 20.15 0.42 15.64
N ILE A 9 20.01 0.70 16.94
CA ILE A 9 18.99 0.06 17.79
C ILE A 9 17.63 0.79 17.68
N SER A 10 17.63 2.09 17.39
CA SER A 10 16.38 2.88 17.25
C SER A 10 15.65 2.66 15.92
N ALA A 11 16.29 2.05 14.92
CA ALA A 11 15.67 1.76 13.62
C ALA A 11 14.83 0.47 13.60
N LEU A 12 14.97 -0.41 14.61
CA LEU A 12 14.20 -1.67 14.70
C LEU A 12 12.86 -1.53 15.44
N ALA A 13 12.58 -0.39 16.09
CA ALA A 13 11.39 -0.22 16.92
C ALA A 13 10.10 0.19 16.18
N LEU A 14 10.13 0.28 14.83
CA LEU A 14 8.95 0.69 14.02
C LEU A 14 8.42 -0.39 13.07
N LEU A 15 8.88 -1.64 13.21
CA LEU A 15 8.17 -2.78 12.68
C LEU A 15 6.96 -3.05 13.59
N SER A 16 5.89 -2.29 13.37
CA SER A 16 4.56 -2.70 13.81
C SER A 16 4.25 -4.00 13.08
N SER A 17 4.59 -5.13 13.72
CA SER A 17 4.11 -6.43 13.29
C SER A 17 2.58 -6.33 13.30
N ALA A 18 1.97 -6.29 12.11
CA ALA A 18 0.56 -6.57 11.98
C ALA A 18 0.40 -8.02 12.45
N GLN A 19 0.10 -8.20 13.74
CA GLN A 19 -0.18 -9.51 14.28
C GLN A 19 -1.48 -9.98 13.61
N ALA A 20 -1.49 -11.23 13.14
CA ALA A 20 -2.71 -11.86 12.68
C ALA A 20 -3.74 -11.77 13.81
N ALA A 21 -4.88 -11.16 13.52
CA ALA A 21 -6.01 -11.09 14.42
C ALA A 21 -6.73 -12.44 14.34
N GLN A 22 -6.74 -13.19 15.44
CA GLN A 22 -7.63 -14.35 15.59
C GLN A 22 -9.06 -13.84 15.58
N THR A 23 -9.80 -14.16 14.52
CA THR A 23 -11.02 -13.43 14.18
C THR A 23 -12.21 -14.34 14.01
N PHE A 24 -13.28 -14.01 14.72
CA PHE A 24 -14.55 -14.71 14.64
C PHE A 24 -15.12 -14.67 13.22
N VAL A 25 -15.39 -15.83 12.63
CA VAL A 25 -16.00 -15.97 11.30
C VAL A 25 -17.38 -16.63 11.33
N GLY A 26 -17.97 -16.82 12.51
CA GLY A 26 -19.36 -17.23 12.65
C GLY A 26 -19.59 -18.40 13.60
N CYS A 27 -20.87 -18.70 13.82
CA CYS A 27 -21.32 -19.90 14.50
C CYS A 27 -21.77 -20.93 13.48
N VAL A 28 -21.26 -22.15 13.61
CA VAL A 28 -21.51 -23.24 12.67
C VAL A 28 -21.93 -24.51 13.39
N LEU A 29 -22.62 -25.42 12.71
CA LEU A 29 -23.03 -26.70 13.28
C LEU A 29 -21.82 -27.56 13.67
N GLN A 30 -21.80 -28.07 14.91
CA GLN A 30 -20.74 -28.97 15.37
C GLN A 30 -20.71 -30.26 14.56
N ALA A 31 -21.87 -30.76 14.11
CA ALA A 31 -21.96 -31.98 13.31
C ALA A 31 -21.22 -31.86 11.96
N THR A 32 -21.21 -30.67 11.33
CA THR A 32 -20.47 -30.46 10.07
C THR A 32 -18.98 -30.31 10.31
N VAL A 33 -18.59 -29.66 11.42
CA VAL A 33 -17.17 -29.52 11.80
C VAL A 33 -16.51 -30.87 12.01
N ALA A 34 -17.18 -31.80 12.71
CA ALA A 34 -16.64 -33.13 12.97
C ALA A 34 -16.40 -33.98 11.70
N LEU A 35 -17.00 -33.58 10.56
CA LEU A 35 -16.86 -34.27 9.28
C LEU A 35 -15.75 -33.70 8.40
N THR A 36 -15.40 -32.42 8.57
CA THR A 36 -14.47 -31.71 7.69
C THR A 36 -13.17 -31.31 8.37
N ALA A 37 -13.16 -31.17 9.70
CA ALA A 37 -12.02 -30.66 10.44
C ALA A 37 -11.14 -31.78 11.03
N ASP A 38 -9.83 -31.51 11.08
CA ASP A 38 -8.79 -32.40 11.57
C ASP A 38 -8.33 -32.02 13.00
N TYR A 39 -7.34 -32.77 13.51
CA TYR A 39 -6.62 -32.49 14.75
C TYR A 39 -7.51 -32.37 16.01
N ALA A 40 -8.63 -33.10 16.00
CA ALA A 40 -9.63 -33.09 17.07
C ALA A 40 -9.03 -33.36 18.45
N THR A 41 -9.37 -32.52 19.42
CA THR A 41 -8.94 -32.67 20.83
C THR A 41 -9.93 -32.06 21.79
N ARG A 42 -9.65 -32.27 23.07
CA ARG A 42 -10.21 -31.48 24.14
C ARG A 42 -9.33 -30.28 24.50
N THR A 43 -9.92 -29.10 24.66
CA THR A 43 -9.33 -27.88 25.23
C THR A 43 -10.28 -27.23 26.24
N SER A 44 -9.76 -26.34 27.07
CA SER A 44 -10.51 -25.65 28.13
C SER A 44 -11.26 -24.40 27.66
N SER A 45 -10.89 -23.82 26.52
CA SER A 45 -11.47 -22.58 26.01
C SER A 45 -11.24 -22.40 24.51
N GLN A 46 -11.95 -21.44 23.90
CA GLN A 46 -11.69 -20.96 22.54
C GLN A 46 -10.23 -20.57 22.35
N ASN A 47 -9.68 -19.76 23.24
CA ASN A 47 -8.31 -19.26 23.11
C ASN A 47 -7.27 -20.40 23.15
N ALA A 48 -7.52 -21.42 23.99
CA ALA A 48 -6.70 -22.62 24.02
C ALA A 48 -6.82 -23.42 22.71
N CYS A 49 -8.01 -23.46 22.10
CA CYS A 49 -8.20 -24.07 20.79
C CYS A 49 -7.44 -23.33 19.69
N ASN A 50 -7.57 -22.01 19.61
CA ASN A 50 -6.88 -21.17 18.63
C ASN A 50 -5.35 -21.33 18.74
N THR A 51 -4.81 -21.26 19.97
CA THR A 51 -3.37 -21.43 20.25
C THR A 51 -2.87 -22.79 19.77
N ARG A 52 -3.66 -23.85 19.98
CA ARG A 52 -3.31 -25.17 19.49
C ARG A 52 -3.30 -25.23 17.96
N CYS A 53 -4.34 -24.72 17.30
CA CYS A 53 -4.42 -24.77 15.84
C CYS A 53 -3.32 -23.93 15.18
N LEU A 54 -2.96 -22.79 15.77
CA LEU A 54 -1.76 -22.04 15.39
C LEU A 54 -0.49 -22.86 15.55
N ALA A 55 -0.34 -23.61 16.64
CA ALA A 55 0.81 -24.51 16.80
C ALA A 55 0.85 -25.61 15.73
N GLN A 56 -0.30 -26.08 15.25
CA GLN A 56 -0.37 -27.05 14.15
C GLN A 56 0.07 -26.47 12.80
N GLN A 57 0.03 -25.13 12.61
CA GLN A 57 0.53 -24.50 11.38
C GLN A 57 2.01 -24.76 11.12
N ALA A 58 2.80 -25.02 12.16
CA ALA A 58 4.21 -25.38 12.02
C ALA A 58 4.41 -26.71 11.25
N THR A 59 3.46 -27.63 11.38
CA THR A 59 3.49 -28.96 10.73
C THR A 59 2.64 -28.96 9.46
N ASN A 60 1.51 -28.25 9.47
CA ASN A 60 0.63 -28.11 8.33
C ASN A 60 0.28 -26.63 8.11
N PRO A 61 1.04 -25.91 7.25
CA PRO A 61 0.83 -24.48 6.99
C PRO A 61 -0.52 -24.14 6.37
N SER A 62 -1.30 -25.13 5.90
CA SER A 62 -2.63 -24.90 5.35
C SER A 62 -3.70 -24.64 6.41
N ILE A 63 -3.42 -24.95 7.68
CA ILE A 63 -4.35 -24.71 8.81
C ILE A 63 -4.66 -23.23 8.92
N GLN A 64 -5.92 -22.90 8.79
CA GLN A 64 -6.42 -21.54 8.70
C GLN A 64 -7.50 -21.26 9.73
N TYR A 65 -8.24 -22.29 10.11
CA TYR A 65 -9.41 -22.16 10.98
C TYR A 65 -9.26 -23.01 12.24
N SER A 66 -9.90 -22.53 13.30
CA SER A 66 -10.18 -23.32 14.49
C SER A 66 -11.68 -23.29 14.79
N TYR A 67 -12.19 -24.42 15.24
CA TYR A 67 -13.58 -24.56 15.68
C TYR A 67 -13.61 -25.02 17.14
N PHE A 68 -14.33 -24.31 18.00
CA PHE A 68 -14.48 -24.67 19.40
C PHE A 68 -15.95 -24.84 19.77
N VAL A 69 -16.27 -25.95 20.43
CA VAL A 69 -17.63 -26.32 20.83
C VAL A 69 -17.77 -26.16 22.34
N ALA A 70 -18.43 -25.09 22.77
CA ALA A 70 -18.70 -24.87 24.19
C ALA A 70 -19.66 -25.95 24.76
N GLY A 71 -19.61 -26.20 26.08
CA GLY A 71 -20.55 -27.10 26.76
C GLY A 71 -20.41 -28.60 26.48
N THR A 72 -19.45 -29.01 25.65
CA THR A 72 -19.20 -30.44 25.37
C THR A 72 -18.75 -31.20 26.62
N VAL A 73 -19.58 -32.09 27.15
CA VAL A 73 -19.27 -32.87 28.36
C VAL A 73 -18.34 -34.05 28.08
N LEU A 74 -18.53 -34.73 26.94
CA LEU A 74 -17.75 -35.89 26.52
C LEU A 74 -17.20 -35.70 25.11
N GLY A 75 -15.98 -36.17 24.86
CA GLY A 75 -15.32 -36.08 23.55
C GLY A 75 -14.51 -34.80 23.32
N ASN A 76 -14.16 -34.60 22.05
CA ASN A 76 -13.36 -33.48 21.57
C ASN A 76 -14.23 -32.25 21.34
N ASN A 77 -13.70 -31.08 21.68
CA ASN A 77 -14.38 -29.79 21.56
C ASN A 77 -13.56 -28.74 20.82
N CYS A 78 -12.42 -29.12 20.27
CA CYS A 78 -11.56 -28.25 19.48
C CYS A 78 -11.08 -29.00 18.23
N TYR A 79 -11.19 -28.33 17.09
CA TYR A 79 -10.85 -28.86 15.77
C TYR A 79 -10.10 -27.80 14.97
N CYS A 80 -9.19 -28.22 14.11
CA CYS A 80 -8.41 -27.33 13.24
C CYS A 80 -8.67 -27.71 11.78
N ASP A 81 -8.70 -26.72 10.90
CA ASP A 81 -9.11 -26.95 9.52
C ASP A 81 -8.32 -26.08 8.55
N ALA A 82 -8.16 -26.60 7.34
CA ALA A 82 -7.34 -26.03 6.30
C ALA A 82 -8.12 -25.04 5.41
N THR A 83 -7.38 -24.18 4.71
CA THR A 83 -7.94 -23.38 3.60
C THR A 83 -8.65 -24.28 2.57
N GLY A 84 -9.81 -23.85 2.08
CA GLY A 84 -10.60 -24.61 1.09
C GLY A 84 -11.37 -25.83 1.62
N SER A 85 -11.21 -26.21 2.90
CA SER A 85 -11.98 -27.28 3.56
C SER A 85 -13.00 -26.74 4.58
N TYR A 86 -13.16 -25.41 4.60
CA TYR A 86 -14.07 -24.71 5.51
C TYR A 86 -15.50 -25.25 5.39
N VAL A 87 -16.20 -25.30 6.52
CA VAL A 87 -17.58 -25.80 6.58
C VAL A 87 -18.47 -25.10 5.56
N ALA A 88 -19.41 -25.83 4.94
CA ALA A 88 -20.33 -25.26 3.96
C ALA A 88 -21.11 -24.05 4.52
N ALA A 89 -21.46 -23.08 3.67
CA ALA A 89 -22.26 -21.92 4.05
C ALA A 89 -23.60 -22.30 4.72
N SER A 90 -24.18 -23.46 4.37
CA SER A 90 -25.40 -24.00 4.99
C SER A 90 -25.23 -24.45 6.45
N ALA A 91 -23.99 -24.58 6.93
CA ALA A 91 -23.70 -24.93 8.33
C ALA A 91 -23.83 -23.73 9.27
N TYR A 92 -23.93 -22.50 8.75
CA TYR A 92 -24.07 -21.29 9.57
C TYR A 92 -25.44 -21.27 10.27
N ILE A 93 -25.44 -20.86 11.53
CA ILE A 93 -26.65 -20.74 12.34
C ILE A 93 -26.71 -19.37 12.99
N LEU A 94 -27.94 -18.89 13.21
CA LEU A 94 -28.24 -17.72 14.05
C LEU A 94 -27.97 -18.07 15.53
N PRO A 95 -26.98 -17.49 16.21
CA PRO A 95 -26.83 -17.63 17.65
C PRO A 95 -28.03 -16.96 18.36
N SER A 96 -28.36 -17.43 19.58
CA SER A 96 -29.32 -16.71 20.44
C SER A 96 -28.80 -15.30 20.69
N GLY A 97 -29.58 -14.29 20.31
CA GLY A 97 -29.44 -12.95 20.86
C GLY A 97 -28.17 -12.22 20.44
N ASP A 98 -28.39 -11.06 19.83
CA ASP A 98 -27.41 -9.98 19.75
C ASP A 98 -26.16 -10.28 18.88
N THR A 99 -25.53 -9.20 18.46
CA THR A 99 -24.25 -8.98 17.76
C THR A 99 -23.02 -9.68 18.35
N THR A 100 -23.21 -10.67 19.22
CA THR A 100 -22.16 -11.31 20.01
C THR A 100 -21.50 -12.46 19.24
N THR A 101 -20.24 -12.74 19.59
CA THR A 101 -19.46 -13.88 19.07
C THR A 101 -19.74 -15.17 19.85
N ASP A 102 -20.86 -15.24 20.58
CA ASP A 102 -21.18 -16.36 21.47
C ASP A 102 -21.98 -17.44 20.74
N CYS A 103 -21.32 -18.56 20.45
CA CYS A 103 -21.95 -19.73 19.84
C CYS A 103 -22.41 -20.77 20.89
N SER A 104 -22.58 -20.39 22.15
CA SER A 104 -22.88 -21.33 23.23
C SER A 104 -24.35 -21.76 23.31
N ALA A 105 -25.29 -21.05 22.67
CA ALA A 105 -26.73 -21.37 22.74
C ALA A 105 -27.49 -21.10 21.43
N LEU A 106 -28.54 -21.92 21.20
CA LEU A 106 -29.41 -21.90 20.02
C LEU A 106 -30.69 -21.06 20.21
N GLY A 107 -30.62 -19.77 20.51
CA GLY A 107 -31.86 -18.98 20.69
C GLY A 107 -32.59 -19.23 22.03
N LEU A 108 -32.32 -20.36 22.68
CA LEU A 108 -33.17 -20.98 23.70
C LEU A 108 -32.53 -21.03 25.09
N GLY A 109 -31.36 -20.41 25.29
CA GLY A 109 -30.65 -20.44 26.57
C GLY A 109 -30.11 -21.82 26.98
N LEU A 110 -30.14 -22.81 26.07
CA LEU A 110 -29.62 -24.15 26.29
C LEU A 110 -28.28 -24.33 25.60
N ASN A 111 -27.25 -24.63 26.39
CA ASN A 111 -25.91 -24.96 25.92
C ASN A 111 -25.78 -26.47 25.72
N LEU A 112 -26.06 -26.93 24.51
CA LEU A 112 -26.13 -28.35 24.17
C LEU A 112 -24.90 -28.87 23.40
N GLY A 113 -23.85 -28.06 23.26
CA GLY A 113 -22.66 -28.44 22.48
C GLY A 113 -22.94 -28.72 21.00
N LEU A 114 -23.99 -28.12 20.44
CA LEU A 114 -24.41 -28.33 19.04
C LEU A 114 -23.78 -27.33 18.06
N LEU A 115 -23.16 -26.28 18.58
CA LEU A 115 -22.59 -25.18 17.81
C LEU A 115 -21.10 -25.08 18.09
N ALA A 116 -20.36 -24.76 17.04
CA ALA A 116 -18.95 -24.42 17.11
C ALA A 116 -18.75 -22.95 16.76
N THR A 117 -17.90 -22.28 17.53
CA THR A 117 -17.35 -20.97 17.18
C THR A 117 -16.22 -21.18 16.17
N ALA A 118 -16.41 -20.67 14.96
CA ALA A 118 -15.41 -20.68 13.91
C ALA A 118 -14.54 -19.42 13.99
N THR A 119 -13.22 -19.59 13.97
CA THR A 119 -12.23 -18.49 14.04
C THR A 119 -11.21 -18.65 12.92
N ASP A 120 -10.97 -17.58 12.17
CA ASP A 120 -9.85 -17.44 11.24
C ASP A 120 -8.58 -17.04 12.01
N LEU A 121 -7.48 -17.74 11.75
CA LEU A 121 -6.24 -17.62 12.53
C LEU A 121 -5.16 -16.74 11.86
N SER A 122 -5.31 -16.35 10.59
CA SER A 122 -4.24 -15.68 9.84
C SER A 122 -4.60 -14.31 9.27
N THR A 123 -5.87 -13.90 9.32
CA THR A 123 -6.31 -12.59 8.84
C THR A 123 -5.85 -11.43 9.74
N THR A 124 -5.76 -10.23 9.18
CA THR A 124 -5.55 -8.98 9.96
C THR A 124 -6.86 -8.24 10.26
N PHE A 125 -7.94 -8.69 9.62
CA PHE A 125 -9.29 -8.18 9.82
C PHE A 125 -9.82 -8.61 11.18
N ALA A 126 -10.34 -7.67 11.95
CA ALA A 126 -11.03 -7.90 13.22
C ALA A 126 -12.54 -7.76 13.01
N PHE A 127 -13.30 -8.66 13.62
CA PHE A 127 -14.76 -8.67 13.57
C PHE A 127 -15.35 -7.43 14.25
N GLN A 128 -16.38 -6.83 13.65
CA GLN A 128 -17.04 -5.60 14.13
C GLN A 128 -18.55 -5.76 14.36
N GLY A 129 -19.13 -6.94 14.09
CA GLY A 129 -20.57 -7.18 14.16
C GLY A 129 -21.18 -7.55 12.80
N CYS A 130 -22.51 -7.59 12.75
CA CYS A 130 -23.25 -8.00 11.55
C CYS A 130 -24.24 -6.94 11.07
N THR A 131 -24.56 -6.98 9.78
CA THR A 131 -25.50 -6.07 9.13
C THR A 131 -26.38 -6.79 8.12
N ASN A 132 -27.65 -6.41 8.04
CA ASN A 132 -28.63 -7.07 7.18
C ASN A 132 -28.58 -6.57 5.73
N THR A 133 -28.04 -5.38 5.51
CA THR A 133 -28.02 -4.73 4.20
C THR A 133 -26.65 -4.09 3.98
N LEU A 134 -26.32 -3.78 2.73
CA LEU A 134 -25.19 -2.94 2.38
C LEU A 134 -25.63 -2.01 1.25
N THR A 135 -25.28 -0.73 1.35
CA THR A 135 -25.62 0.24 0.30
C THR A 135 -24.86 -0.10 -0.98
N GLY A 136 -25.59 -0.24 -2.08
CA GLY A 136 -25.00 -0.56 -3.40
C GLY A 136 -24.71 -2.04 -3.62
N VAL A 137 -25.15 -2.93 -2.73
CA VAL A 137 -25.00 -4.38 -2.86
C VAL A 137 -26.37 -5.03 -3.02
N VAL A 138 -26.53 -5.86 -4.06
CA VAL A 138 -27.76 -6.62 -4.30
C VAL A 138 -27.41 -8.10 -4.41
N ILE A 139 -28.06 -8.93 -3.61
CA ILE A 139 -27.90 -10.38 -3.62
C ILE A 139 -29.04 -10.99 -4.45
N ASN A 140 -28.70 -11.68 -5.52
CA ASN A 140 -29.66 -12.48 -6.27
C ASN A 140 -29.49 -13.95 -5.89
N LEU A 141 -30.27 -14.41 -4.92
CA LEU A 141 -30.23 -15.79 -4.41
C LEU A 141 -30.65 -16.82 -5.47
N ALA A 142 -31.52 -16.45 -6.41
CA ALA A 142 -31.94 -17.34 -7.49
C ALA A 142 -30.79 -17.64 -8.45
N GLN A 143 -29.98 -16.63 -8.76
CA GLN A 143 -28.83 -16.76 -9.67
C GLN A 143 -27.51 -17.06 -8.95
N GLY A 144 -27.48 -17.02 -7.62
CA GLY A 144 -26.25 -17.15 -6.84
C GLY A 144 -25.24 -16.01 -7.11
N THR A 145 -25.72 -14.82 -7.50
CA THR A 145 -24.86 -13.68 -7.85
C THR A 145 -24.97 -12.56 -6.81
N ILE A 146 -23.89 -11.80 -6.68
CA ILE A 146 -23.82 -10.61 -5.83
C ILE A 146 -23.35 -9.41 -6.66
N LEU A 147 -24.26 -8.47 -6.91
CA LEU A 147 -23.95 -7.19 -7.53
C LEU A 147 -23.28 -6.30 -6.49
N GLY A 148 -22.15 -5.68 -6.84
CA GLY A 148 -21.33 -4.91 -5.90
C GLY A 148 -20.39 -5.77 -5.03
N GLY A 149 -20.27 -7.07 -5.33
CA GLY A 149 -19.37 -8.00 -4.64
C GLY A 149 -18.74 -9.04 -5.58
N ALA A 150 -18.26 -10.14 -5.01
CA ALA A 150 -18.07 -11.39 -5.76
C ALA A 150 -18.31 -12.60 -4.88
N ILE A 151 -18.40 -13.75 -5.52
CA ILE A 151 -18.52 -15.04 -4.88
C ILE A 151 -17.13 -15.60 -4.57
N VAL A 152 -16.93 -16.09 -3.36
CA VAL A 152 -15.69 -16.72 -2.87
C VAL A 152 -15.98 -18.06 -2.18
N GLN A 153 -14.94 -18.88 -2.04
CA GLN A 153 -15.06 -20.26 -1.52
C GLN A 153 -15.14 -20.34 0.00
N ASP A 154 -14.53 -19.39 0.71
CA ASP A 154 -14.50 -19.35 2.17
C ASP A 154 -14.28 -17.90 2.68
N PRO A 155 -14.42 -17.63 3.99
CA PRO A 155 -14.16 -16.30 4.55
C PRO A 155 -12.74 -15.79 4.30
N GLN A 156 -11.73 -16.67 4.27
CA GLN A 156 -10.33 -16.25 4.10
C GLN A 156 -10.08 -15.74 2.68
N ALA A 157 -10.70 -16.36 1.67
CA ALA A 157 -10.68 -15.86 0.31
C ALA A 157 -11.28 -14.45 0.21
N CYS A 158 -12.27 -14.12 1.05
CA CYS A 158 -12.77 -12.75 1.14
C CYS A 158 -11.74 -11.79 1.76
N PHE A 159 -11.10 -12.17 2.88
CA PHE A 159 -10.06 -11.36 3.50
C PHE A 159 -8.86 -11.14 2.60
N ALA A 160 -8.41 -12.17 1.88
CA ALA A 160 -7.34 -12.06 0.89
C ALA A 160 -7.71 -11.09 -0.24
N ARG A 161 -8.95 -11.17 -0.74
CA ARG A 161 -9.46 -10.26 -1.77
C ARG A 161 -9.55 -8.82 -1.28
N CYS A 162 -10.02 -8.62 -0.06
CA CYS A 162 -10.16 -7.30 0.55
C CYS A 162 -8.88 -6.82 1.24
N ALA A 163 -7.73 -7.48 1.09
CA ALA A 163 -6.50 -7.14 1.82
C ALA A 163 -5.99 -5.71 1.55
N GLY A 164 -6.42 -5.08 0.44
CA GLY A 164 -6.15 -3.67 0.14
C GLY A 164 -7.16 -2.68 0.73
N ASN A 165 -8.28 -3.15 1.26
CA ASN A 165 -9.44 -2.37 1.69
C ASN A 165 -9.53 -2.32 3.21
N LEU A 166 -10.07 -1.22 3.77
CA LEU A 166 -10.15 -1.08 5.23
C LEU A 166 -11.21 -1.98 5.84
N ASN A 167 -12.27 -2.26 5.08
CA ASN A 167 -13.39 -3.09 5.49
C ASN A 167 -13.55 -4.28 4.55
N ALA A 168 -13.83 -5.44 5.14
CA ALA A 168 -14.27 -6.63 4.43
C ALA A 168 -15.63 -7.07 4.99
N TYR A 169 -16.51 -7.51 4.10
CA TYR A 169 -17.81 -8.08 4.46
C TYR A 169 -17.95 -9.41 3.74
N PHE A 170 -18.31 -10.45 4.47
CA PHE A 170 -18.76 -11.68 3.83
C PHE A 170 -20.16 -12.06 4.30
N ILE A 171 -20.86 -12.79 3.46
CA ILE A 171 -22.21 -13.31 3.74
C ILE A 171 -22.26 -14.79 3.35
N PRO A 172 -22.64 -15.70 4.27
CA PRO A 172 -22.92 -17.08 3.91
C PRO A 172 -24.21 -17.11 3.06
N ILE A 173 -24.10 -17.57 1.82
CA ILE A 173 -25.22 -17.73 0.90
C ILE A 173 -25.47 -19.22 0.73
N VAL A 174 -26.72 -19.65 0.92
CA VAL A 174 -27.16 -20.99 0.54
C VAL A 174 -27.75 -20.86 -0.86
N PRO A 175 -27.05 -21.30 -1.92
CA PRO A 175 -27.59 -21.19 -3.26
C PRO A 175 -28.90 -21.98 -3.38
N SER A 176 -29.77 -21.54 -4.29
CA SER A 176 -30.90 -22.33 -4.74
C SER A 176 -30.41 -23.62 -5.44
N VAL A 177 -31.32 -24.59 -5.63
CA VAL A 177 -31.08 -25.95 -6.17
C VAL A 177 -30.29 -26.04 -7.49
N THR A 178 -30.01 -24.92 -8.17
CA THR A 178 -29.27 -24.86 -9.45
C THR A 178 -27.79 -24.46 -9.33
N ALA A 179 -27.30 -24.00 -8.17
CA ALA A 179 -25.89 -23.64 -7.99
C ALA A 179 -25.17 -24.72 -7.14
N ILE A 180 -24.16 -25.35 -7.75
CA ILE A 180 -23.60 -26.64 -7.33
C ILE A 180 -22.66 -26.54 -6.12
N LEU A 181 -22.28 -25.34 -5.68
CA LEU A 181 -21.35 -25.18 -4.55
C LEU A 181 -21.88 -24.14 -3.56
N PRO A 182 -21.87 -24.41 -2.25
CA PRO A 182 -22.15 -23.38 -1.24
C PRO A 182 -21.13 -22.25 -1.38
N THR A 183 -21.61 -21.02 -1.46
CA THR A 183 -20.79 -19.87 -1.85
C THR A 183 -20.92 -18.75 -0.84
N TYR A 184 -19.80 -18.11 -0.53
CA TYR A 184 -19.79 -16.90 0.29
C TYR A 184 -19.85 -15.69 -0.64
N GLY A 185 -20.74 -14.75 -0.36
CA GLY A 185 -20.66 -13.43 -0.95
C GLY A 185 -19.57 -12.63 -0.25
N CYS A 186 -18.79 -11.87 -0.99
CA CYS A 186 -17.71 -11.03 -0.47
C CYS A 186 -17.78 -9.61 -1.05
N VAL A 187 -17.68 -8.60 -0.19
CA VAL A 187 -17.72 -7.18 -0.53
C VAL A 187 -16.61 -6.44 0.21
N CYS A 188 -15.87 -5.59 -0.49
CA CYS A 188 -14.80 -4.77 0.09
C CYS A 188 -15.22 -3.28 0.04
N ASP A 189 -15.10 -2.56 1.17
CA ASP A 189 -15.43 -1.12 1.30
C ASP A 189 -16.72 -0.65 0.57
N PRO A 190 -17.92 -1.17 0.94
CA PRO A 190 -19.18 -0.69 0.39
C PRO A 190 -19.42 0.80 0.73
N SER A 191 -20.24 1.48 -0.06
CA SER A 191 -20.47 2.93 0.01
C SER A 191 -21.09 3.43 1.32
N GLY A 192 -21.55 2.54 2.20
CA GLY A 192 -22.03 2.87 3.53
C GLY A 192 -22.31 1.62 4.36
N PRO A 193 -22.26 1.72 5.71
CA PRO A 193 -22.68 0.63 6.58
C PRO A 193 -24.20 0.44 6.45
N GLY A 194 -24.65 -0.81 6.45
CA GLY A 194 -26.08 -1.10 6.53
C GLY A 194 -26.63 -1.04 7.95
N ALA A 195 -27.90 -1.41 8.09
CA ALA A 195 -28.55 -1.51 9.39
C ALA A 195 -27.92 -2.63 10.22
N LEU A 196 -27.62 -2.36 11.50
CA LEU A 196 -27.15 -3.38 12.44
C LEU A 196 -28.14 -4.55 12.47
N GLY A 197 -27.60 -5.76 12.47
CA GLY A 197 -28.39 -7.00 12.43
C GLY A 197 -27.77 -8.08 13.30
N ALA A 198 -28.56 -9.11 13.58
CA ALA A 198 -28.07 -10.33 14.20
C ALA A 198 -27.16 -11.09 13.22
N CYS A 199 -26.14 -11.76 13.74
CA CYS A 199 -25.26 -12.58 12.92
C CYS A 199 -25.91 -13.91 12.54
N GLY A 200 -25.73 -14.35 11.30
CA GLY A 200 -26.27 -15.64 10.87
C GLY A 200 -26.36 -15.77 9.36
N LEU A 201 -27.18 -16.72 8.91
CA LEU A 201 -27.44 -16.94 7.48
C LEU A 201 -28.01 -15.68 6.83
N LEU A 202 -27.57 -15.41 5.60
CA LEU A 202 -28.04 -14.27 4.80
C LEU A 202 -27.81 -12.89 5.43
N THR A 203 -26.87 -12.79 6.38
CA THR A 203 -26.42 -11.51 6.96
C THR A 203 -24.95 -11.28 6.66
N PHE A 204 -24.55 -10.02 6.54
CA PHE A 204 -23.16 -9.65 6.31
C PHE A 204 -22.42 -9.58 7.64
N PHE A 205 -21.32 -10.31 7.74
CA PHE A 205 -20.36 -10.20 8.82
C PHE A 205 -19.36 -9.10 8.44
N LYS A 206 -19.26 -8.06 9.28
CA LYS A 206 -18.39 -6.91 9.05
C LYS A 206 -17.05 -7.10 9.73
N TYR A 207 -16.00 -6.75 9.01
CA TYR A 207 -14.64 -6.75 9.51
C TYR A 207 -13.89 -5.49 9.14
N THR A 208 -12.94 -5.09 9.99
CA THR A 208 -12.03 -3.97 9.72
C THR A 208 -10.61 -4.33 10.10
N HIS A 209 -9.63 -3.79 9.39
CA HIS A 209 -8.24 -3.85 9.82
C HIS A 209 -7.60 -2.46 9.83
N SER A 210 -6.42 -2.36 10.44
CA SER A 210 -5.70 -1.09 10.48
C SER A 210 -5.27 -0.68 9.07
N ALA A 211 -5.19 0.63 8.82
CA ALA A 211 -4.64 1.14 7.58
C ALA A 211 -3.23 0.59 7.34
N SER A 212 -2.40 0.43 8.37
CA SER A 212 -1.06 -0.15 8.23
C SER A 212 -1.05 -1.63 7.79
N ALA A 213 -2.12 -2.38 8.07
CA ALA A 213 -2.32 -3.75 7.61
C ALA A 213 -2.89 -3.82 6.18
N SER A 214 -3.51 -2.75 5.68
CA SER A 214 -3.95 -2.65 4.29
C SER A 214 -2.75 -2.64 3.33
N GLN A 215 -2.78 -3.53 2.34
CA GLN A 215 -1.77 -3.58 1.28
C GLN A 215 -1.65 -2.25 0.52
N GLN A 216 -2.73 -1.46 0.46
CA GLN A 216 -2.73 -0.13 -0.16
C GLN A 216 -1.96 0.91 0.65
N ALA A 217 -1.91 0.81 1.99
CA ALA A 217 -1.08 1.74 2.77
C ALA A 217 0.40 1.40 2.63
N GLN A 218 0.74 0.12 2.55
CA GLN A 218 2.11 -0.30 2.26
C GLN A 218 2.55 0.14 0.86
N ALA A 219 1.66 0.05 -0.14
CA ALA A 219 1.91 0.58 -1.49
C ALA A 219 2.11 2.10 -1.47
N ARG A 220 1.20 2.86 -0.85
CA ARG A 220 1.34 4.32 -0.69
C ARG A 220 2.63 4.72 0.03
N LYS A 221 3.05 3.95 1.04
CA LYS A 221 4.32 4.17 1.74
C LYS A 221 5.53 3.95 0.82
N ARG A 222 5.51 2.90 -0.01
CA ARG A 222 6.57 2.64 -1.01
C ARG A 222 6.64 3.76 -2.05
N ASP A 223 5.49 4.23 -2.54
CA ASP A 223 5.44 5.32 -3.50
C ASP A 223 5.99 6.63 -2.92
N GLN A 224 5.63 6.96 -1.67
CA GLN A 224 6.17 8.12 -0.98
C GLN A 224 7.69 8.03 -0.80
N LEU A 225 8.21 6.86 -0.43
CA LEU A 225 9.65 6.64 -0.31
C LEU A 225 10.36 6.78 -1.66
N ALA A 226 9.77 6.26 -2.74
CA ALA A 226 10.31 6.40 -4.08
C ALA A 226 10.32 7.87 -4.55
N LEU A 227 9.26 8.63 -4.27
CA LEU A 227 9.20 10.06 -4.56
C LEU A 227 10.26 10.85 -3.77
N ASN A 228 10.40 10.57 -2.47
CA ASN A 228 11.40 11.20 -1.63
C ASN A 228 12.83 10.88 -2.10
N ALA A 229 13.10 9.63 -2.50
CA ALA A 229 14.40 9.24 -3.04
C ALA A 229 14.73 9.94 -4.37
N LYS A 230 13.73 10.14 -5.24
CA LYS A 230 13.90 10.93 -6.46
C LYS A 230 14.18 12.40 -6.14
N ALA A 231 13.42 13.01 -5.24
CA ALA A 231 13.62 14.40 -4.83
C ALA A 231 15.02 14.63 -4.23
N GLU A 232 15.50 13.68 -3.43
CA GLU A 232 16.86 13.70 -2.88
C GLU A 232 17.93 13.56 -3.96
N THR A 233 17.71 12.70 -4.96
CA THR A 233 18.63 12.55 -6.10
C THR A 233 18.73 13.84 -6.92
N GLU A 234 17.60 14.51 -7.17
CA GLU A 234 17.57 15.78 -7.87
C GLU A 234 18.24 16.90 -7.07
N ARG A 235 18.05 16.95 -5.74
CA ARG A 235 18.78 17.89 -4.86
C ARG A 235 20.29 17.68 -4.89
N ARG A 236 20.75 16.43 -5.02
CA ARG A 236 22.18 16.11 -5.11
C ARG A 236 22.81 16.41 -6.47
N ARG A 237 22.00 16.68 -7.50
CA ARG A 237 22.48 16.99 -8.87
C ARG A 237 22.75 18.46 -9.12
N CYS A 238 22.29 19.37 -8.26
CA CYS A 238 22.47 20.81 -8.46
C CYS A 238 23.19 21.44 -7.27
N PHE A 239 24.46 21.83 -7.47
CA PHE A 239 25.23 22.66 -6.54
C PHE A 239 24.72 24.10 -6.47
N CYS A 240 23.89 24.49 -7.44
CA CYS A 240 23.42 25.85 -7.63
C CYS A 240 21.90 25.95 -7.50
N PRO A 241 21.37 27.04 -6.91
CA PRO A 241 19.94 27.21 -6.73
C PRO A 241 19.24 27.47 -8.06
N GLY A 242 17.98 27.01 -8.16
CA GLY A 242 17.12 27.33 -9.29
C GLY A 242 17.58 26.69 -10.61
N ARG A 243 17.70 27.52 -11.66
CA ARG A 243 18.14 27.10 -13.02
C ARG A 243 19.60 27.52 -13.32
N MET A 244 20.37 27.80 -12.28
CA MET A 244 21.77 28.18 -12.42
C MET A 244 22.65 26.95 -12.62
N THR A 245 23.72 27.12 -13.39
CA THR A 245 24.71 26.07 -13.67
C THR A 245 25.94 26.29 -12.80
N SER A 246 26.50 25.20 -12.29
CA SER A 246 27.73 25.19 -11.52
C SER A 246 28.93 25.21 -12.48
N CYS A 247 29.53 26.37 -12.66
CA CYS A 247 30.65 26.59 -13.58
C CYS A 247 31.99 26.61 -12.85
N LEU A 248 33.01 26.03 -13.46
CA LEU A 248 34.36 25.99 -12.89
C LEU A 248 35.02 27.37 -12.87
N ILE A 249 35.65 27.72 -11.74
CA ILE A 249 36.45 28.94 -11.63
C ILE A 249 37.88 28.65 -12.13
N PRO A 250 38.35 29.31 -13.20
CA PRO A 250 39.69 29.07 -13.72
C PRO A 250 40.77 29.44 -12.70
N GLY A 251 41.75 28.57 -12.53
CA GLY A 251 42.91 28.81 -11.65
C GLY A 251 42.67 28.51 -10.16
N VAL A 252 41.49 28.00 -9.78
CA VAL A 252 41.20 27.57 -8.41
C VAL A 252 40.67 26.13 -8.43
N GLU A 253 41.39 25.22 -7.77
CA GLU A 253 40.98 23.81 -7.67
C GLU A 253 39.70 23.66 -6.83
N ASP A 254 38.88 22.68 -7.19
CA ASP A 254 37.63 22.30 -6.50
C ASP A 254 36.66 23.46 -6.20
N SER A 255 36.70 24.49 -7.04
CA SER A 255 35.90 25.70 -6.87
C SER A 255 34.97 25.90 -8.05
N TRP A 256 33.73 26.27 -7.74
CA TRP A 256 32.70 26.57 -8.71
C TRP A 256 31.97 27.85 -8.32
N GLU A 257 31.36 28.46 -9.32
CA GLU A 257 30.38 29.52 -9.15
C GLU A 257 29.06 29.16 -9.81
N CYS A 258 27.99 29.71 -9.26
CA CYS A 258 26.66 29.54 -9.82
C CYS A 258 26.39 30.65 -10.81
N VAL A 259 26.23 30.29 -12.08
CA VAL A 259 26.00 31.24 -13.18
C VAL A 259 24.63 30.97 -13.78
N ASP A 260 23.94 32.02 -14.25
CA ASP A 260 22.77 31.87 -15.11
C ASP A 260 23.20 31.98 -16.58
N PRO A 261 23.33 30.87 -17.32
CA PRO A 261 23.81 30.91 -18.69
C PRO A 261 22.86 31.63 -19.66
N GLN A 262 21.65 32.00 -19.24
CA GLN A 262 20.68 32.70 -20.08
C GLN A 262 20.93 34.21 -20.17
N SER A 263 21.62 34.78 -19.17
CA SER A 263 21.83 36.23 -19.05
C SER A 263 23.26 36.63 -18.70
N ASP A 264 24.11 35.69 -18.29
CA ASP A 264 25.47 36.00 -17.91
C ASP A 264 26.35 36.35 -19.13
N LEU A 265 27.12 37.43 -19.02
CA LEU A 265 27.96 37.93 -20.11
C LEU A 265 29.21 37.09 -20.33
N GLU A 266 29.76 36.51 -19.27
CA GLU A 266 31.07 35.83 -19.26
C GLU A 266 30.92 34.32 -19.45
N SER A 267 29.70 33.79 -19.26
CA SER A 267 29.32 32.38 -19.43
C SER A 267 27.98 32.26 -20.17
N CYS A 268 27.83 32.94 -21.29
CA CYS A 268 26.59 32.92 -22.06
C CYS A 268 26.40 31.57 -22.78
N GLY A 269 25.25 30.95 -22.57
CA GLY A 269 24.87 29.68 -23.21
C GLY A 269 25.48 28.41 -22.56
N GLY A 270 26.36 28.56 -21.57
CA GLY A 270 26.97 27.46 -20.82
C GLY A 270 28.20 27.94 -20.02
N CYS A 271 28.98 27.03 -19.45
CA CYS A 271 30.19 27.39 -18.71
C CYS A 271 31.39 27.54 -19.66
N THR A 272 32.12 28.66 -19.59
CA THR A 272 33.31 28.90 -20.42
C THR A 272 34.52 28.05 -20.05
N HIS A 273 34.55 27.49 -18.83
CA HIS A 273 35.65 26.67 -18.33
C HIS A 273 35.25 25.23 -17.96
N GLY A 274 34.03 24.82 -18.29
CA GLY A 274 33.47 23.51 -17.95
C GLY A 274 32.55 23.54 -16.73
N GLU A 275 31.85 22.43 -16.51
CA GLU A 275 30.84 22.29 -15.45
C GLU A 275 31.39 21.51 -14.25
N TYR A 276 30.99 21.92 -13.05
CA TYR A 276 31.30 21.21 -11.81
C TYR A 276 30.10 20.34 -11.41
N THR A 277 30.31 19.02 -11.34
CA THR A 277 29.25 18.03 -11.08
C THR A 277 29.54 17.22 -9.82
N SER A 278 28.63 16.30 -9.48
CA SER A 278 28.74 15.46 -8.27
C SER A 278 29.96 14.55 -8.26
N ASP A 279 30.53 14.31 -9.45
CA ASP A 279 31.72 13.49 -9.65
C ASP A 279 33.00 14.34 -9.78
N GLY A 280 32.91 15.65 -9.50
CA GLY A 280 34.01 16.61 -9.61
C GLY A 280 33.97 17.45 -10.91
N PRO A 281 35.08 18.12 -11.26
CA PRO A 281 35.18 18.88 -12.52
C PRO A 281 35.04 17.94 -13.73
N THR A 282 33.95 18.10 -14.47
CA THR A 282 33.64 17.29 -15.66
C THR A 282 33.90 18.08 -16.93
N ASN A 283 34.81 17.57 -17.77
CA ASN A 283 35.17 18.08 -19.10
C ASN A 283 35.54 19.57 -19.14
N SER A 284 36.85 19.82 -19.26
CA SER A 284 37.51 21.11 -19.55
C SER A 284 37.15 21.74 -20.90
N THR A 285 36.02 21.37 -21.51
CA THR A 285 35.54 21.90 -22.79
C THR A 285 34.46 22.93 -22.53
N ALA A 286 34.73 24.18 -22.93
CA ALA A 286 33.79 25.29 -22.82
C ALA A 286 32.44 24.96 -23.49
N THR A 287 31.34 24.98 -22.74
CA THR A 287 29.97 24.91 -23.27
C THR A 287 29.37 26.29 -23.51
N GLY A 288 29.94 27.32 -22.87
CA GLY A 288 29.55 28.72 -23.02
C GLY A 288 30.51 29.59 -23.82
N THR A 289 30.13 30.86 -24.00
CA THR A 289 30.93 31.88 -24.66
C THR A 289 30.91 33.18 -23.87
N ASP A 290 32.08 33.80 -23.74
CA ASP A 290 32.23 35.15 -23.20
C ASP A 290 31.84 36.20 -24.26
N CYS A 291 30.72 36.88 -24.05
CA CYS A 291 30.20 37.91 -24.93
C CYS A 291 30.97 39.24 -24.83
N THR A 292 31.83 39.44 -23.83
CA THR A 292 32.60 40.68 -23.66
C THR A 292 33.71 40.82 -24.70
N ASN A 293 34.18 39.69 -25.24
CA ASN A 293 35.31 39.61 -26.18
C ASN A 293 34.90 39.43 -27.65
N MET A 294 33.65 39.76 -28.00
CA MET A 294 33.16 39.61 -29.37
C MET A 294 33.92 40.51 -30.38
N PRO A 295 34.33 39.98 -31.55
CA PRO A 295 35.03 40.75 -32.57
C PRO A 295 34.24 41.95 -33.08
N GLY A 296 34.87 43.12 -33.10
CA GLY A 296 34.28 44.35 -33.65
C GLY A 296 33.19 44.99 -32.80
N VAL A 297 32.84 44.43 -31.64
CA VAL A 297 31.85 44.98 -30.71
C VAL A 297 32.50 46.06 -29.84
N LEU A 298 31.82 47.19 -29.63
CA LEU A 298 32.28 48.25 -28.74
C LEU A 298 32.30 47.75 -27.29
N MET A 299 33.17 48.27 -26.41
CA MET A 299 33.12 47.92 -24.98
C MET A 299 31.73 48.24 -24.41
N GLY A 300 31.11 47.28 -23.73
CA GLY A 300 29.73 47.38 -23.28
C GLY A 300 28.69 47.34 -24.40
N GLY A 301 29.06 46.92 -25.61
CA GLY A 301 28.20 46.85 -26.80
C GLY A 301 27.63 45.45 -27.09
N SER A 302 27.73 44.52 -26.15
CA SER A 302 27.21 43.15 -26.22
C SER A 302 26.33 42.82 -25.00
N THR A 303 25.42 41.87 -25.19
CA THR A 303 24.59 41.29 -24.14
C THR A 303 24.45 39.78 -24.33
N CYS A 304 24.16 39.05 -23.26
CA CYS A 304 23.68 37.68 -23.33
C CYS A 304 22.16 37.68 -23.21
N THR A 305 21.47 37.06 -24.16
CA THR A 305 20.01 36.94 -24.11
C THR A 305 19.60 35.56 -24.58
N ASN A 306 18.89 34.83 -23.73
CA ASN A 306 18.46 33.45 -23.98
C ASN A 306 19.64 32.54 -24.37
N GLY A 307 20.77 32.71 -23.68
CA GLY A 307 21.99 31.92 -23.91
C GLY A 307 22.70 32.19 -25.23
N LYS A 308 22.48 33.37 -25.83
CA LYS A 308 23.17 33.79 -27.06
C LYS A 308 23.77 35.19 -26.90
N CYS A 309 25.02 35.33 -27.32
CA CYS A 309 25.66 36.62 -27.43
C CYS A 309 25.04 37.45 -28.57
N VAL A 310 24.61 38.66 -28.25
CA VAL A 310 24.03 39.63 -29.19
C VAL A 310 24.78 40.96 -29.05
N ALA A 311 25.34 41.45 -30.15
CA ALA A 311 25.88 42.79 -30.24
C ALA A 311 24.77 43.82 -30.49
N PHE A 312 24.89 44.99 -29.89
CA PHE A 312 24.05 46.16 -30.15
C PHE A 312 24.84 47.44 -30.45
N ALA A 313 26.17 47.44 -30.25
CA ALA A 313 27.05 48.53 -30.65
C ALA A 313 28.38 48.02 -31.22
N CYS A 314 28.82 48.58 -32.35
CA CYS A 314 30.05 48.17 -33.04
C CYS A 314 31.14 49.24 -32.99
N LYS A 315 32.40 48.81 -33.01
CA LYS A 315 33.57 49.69 -33.16
C LYS A 315 33.54 50.42 -34.51
N ARG A 316 34.29 51.52 -34.63
CA ARG A 316 34.45 52.25 -35.89
C ARG A 316 34.92 51.31 -37.02
N LYS A 317 34.33 51.46 -38.22
CA LYS A 317 34.54 50.60 -39.41
C LYS A 317 33.91 49.20 -39.33
N TRP A 318 33.00 48.99 -38.38
CA TRP A 318 32.15 47.81 -38.30
C TRP A 318 30.69 48.21 -38.36
N THR A 319 29.85 47.34 -38.89
CA THR A 319 28.41 47.55 -39.07
C THR A 319 27.66 46.46 -38.32
N LEU A 320 26.61 46.83 -37.59
CA LEU A 320 25.76 45.87 -36.89
C LEU A 320 24.84 45.17 -37.90
N GLN A 321 24.93 43.85 -37.98
CA GLN A 321 24.06 43.02 -38.81
C GLN A 321 23.68 41.75 -38.04
N ASN A 322 22.38 41.51 -37.86
CA ASN A 322 21.83 40.31 -37.21
C ASN A 322 22.45 40.02 -35.82
N GLY A 323 22.62 41.06 -34.99
CA GLY A 323 23.21 40.91 -33.66
C GLY A 323 24.72 40.61 -33.66
N LYS A 324 25.41 40.85 -34.78
CA LYS A 324 26.87 40.70 -34.91
C LYS A 324 27.48 41.94 -35.55
N CYS A 325 28.70 42.27 -35.16
CA CYS A 325 29.46 43.29 -35.85
C CYS A 325 30.22 42.67 -37.01
N ILE A 326 30.00 43.18 -38.22
CA ILE A 326 30.71 42.78 -39.43
C ILE A 326 31.59 43.92 -39.93
N ARG A 327 32.81 43.60 -40.40
CA ARG A 327 33.72 44.62 -40.93
C ARG A 327 33.30 44.97 -42.36
N GLY A 328 32.76 46.18 -42.55
CA GLY A 328 32.46 46.69 -43.87
C GLY A 328 33.74 47.08 -44.60
N LEU A 329 33.88 46.68 -45.86
CA LEU A 329 34.73 47.41 -46.81
C LEU A 329 34.10 48.80 -46.94
N SER A 330 34.80 49.83 -46.48
CA SER A 330 34.42 51.22 -46.74
C SER A 330 34.17 51.39 -48.24
N LYS A 331 32.96 51.77 -48.63
CA LYS A 331 32.77 52.51 -49.88
C LYS A 331 33.36 53.91 -49.70
#